data_AF-A0A358QQ10-F1
#
_entry.id   AF-A0A358QQ10-F1
#
_cell.length_a   1.000
_cell.length_b   1.000
_cell.length_c   1.000
_cell.angle_alpha   90.00
_cell.angle_beta   90.00
_cell.angle_gamma   90.00
#
_symmetry.space_group_name_H-M   'P 1'
#
loop_
_entity.id
_entity.type
_entity.pdbx_description
1 polymer ?
#
loop_
_entity_poly.entity_id
_entity_poly.type
_entity_poly.pdbx_seq_one_letter_code
_entity_poly.pdbx_strand_id
1 'polypeptide(L)'
;ASARETAARVAAGAVAMALLGRLGVRVGSWVQRIGDVAIDWQEAVDQAAVEASPVRCPDPLASERMVAAIDAARERGDTLGGSAVVSATGVVAGLGSYAQWDRKLDGLIAQALCSIPSVKGVEIGAAALAAQSPGSAVHDSPRYVAGEGFRHLTNRQGGLTGGVTDGEPVWATVHFKPISTLLSPLRSVDARSGEEVNAHYERSDICVVPAGAVVAEAMLGWVIAAAMAEKLGGDSIAEMGRNLAAYRRSTRRLR
;
A
#
# COMPACT_ATOMS: atom_id res chain seq x y z
N ALA A 1 16.99 11.64 -7.01
CA ALA A 1 17.25 11.71 -5.55
C ALA A 1 17.25 10.30 -4.96
N SER A 2 18.04 10.09 -3.91
CA SER A 2 18.26 8.79 -3.26
C SER A 2 17.01 8.28 -2.52
N ALA A 3 16.71 6.99 -2.62
CA ALA A 3 15.67 6.35 -1.78
C ALA A 3 16.13 6.01 -0.35
N ARG A 4 17.36 6.37 0.06
CA ARG A 4 17.89 6.04 1.40
C ARG A 4 17.04 6.64 2.53
N GLU A 5 16.37 7.76 2.27
CA GLU A 5 15.45 8.42 3.21
C GLU A 5 14.28 7.52 3.62
N THR A 6 13.88 6.53 2.82
CA THR A 6 12.77 5.63 3.19
C THR A 6 13.07 4.80 4.44
N ALA A 7 14.34 4.63 4.82
CA ALA A 7 14.70 4.02 6.10
C ALA A 7 14.14 4.81 7.30
N ALA A 8 14.14 6.15 7.23
CA ALA A 8 13.55 7.00 8.27
C ALA A 8 12.02 6.87 8.28
N ARG A 9 11.39 6.77 7.10
CA ARG A 9 9.94 6.53 6.99
C ARG A 9 9.54 5.19 7.61
N VAL A 10 10.30 4.14 7.35
CA VAL A 10 10.05 2.81 7.94
C VAL A 10 10.22 2.84 9.45
N ALA A 11 11.23 3.54 9.97
CA ALA A 11 11.41 3.72 11.43
C ALA A 11 10.21 4.44 12.08
N ALA A 12 9.73 5.52 11.47
CA ALA A 12 8.54 6.23 11.93
C ALA A 12 7.26 5.37 11.79
N GLY A 13 7.11 4.67 10.67
CA GLY A 13 6.02 3.73 10.41
C GLY A 13 5.97 2.58 11.40
N ALA A 14 7.11 2.09 11.88
CA ALA A 14 7.15 1.05 12.92
C ALA A 14 6.50 1.51 14.23
N VAL A 15 6.66 2.78 14.61
CA VAL A 15 5.96 3.37 15.77
C VAL A 15 4.44 3.43 15.51
N ALA A 16 4.03 3.85 14.32
CA ALA A 16 2.62 3.86 13.92
C ALA A 16 2.02 2.44 13.95
N MET A 17 2.71 1.45 13.38
CA MET A 17 2.28 0.05 13.38
C MET A 17 2.21 -0.54 14.79
N ALA A 18 3.13 -0.18 15.69
CA ALA A 18 3.07 -0.59 17.09
C ALA A 18 1.82 -0.04 17.78
N LEU A 19 1.49 1.24 17.58
CA LEU A 19 0.24 1.83 18.09
C LEU A 19 -0.99 1.10 17.53
N LEU A 20 -1.04 0.93 16.20
CA LEU A 20 -2.13 0.25 15.50
C LEU A 20 -2.35 -1.17 16.01
N GLY A 21 -1.27 -1.93 16.23
CA GLY A 21 -1.33 -3.28 16.77
C GLY A 21 -2.00 -3.34 18.16
N ARG A 22 -1.74 -2.35 19.03
CA ARG A 22 -2.42 -2.24 20.35
C ARG A 22 -3.90 -1.90 20.23
N LEU A 23 -4.33 -1.33 19.11
CA LEU A 23 -5.73 -0.99 18.81
C LEU A 23 -6.43 -2.07 17.95
N GLY A 24 -5.72 -3.16 17.63
CA GLY A 24 -6.24 -4.30 16.86
C GLY A 24 -6.24 -4.10 15.35
N VAL A 25 -5.48 -3.11 14.85
CA VAL A 25 -5.24 -2.91 13.41
C VAL A 25 -3.94 -3.60 13.01
N ARG A 26 -3.95 -4.30 11.88
CA ARG A 26 -2.78 -4.98 11.30
C ARG A 26 -2.55 -4.49 9.88
N VAL A 27 -1.32 -4.07 9.59
CA VAL A 27 -0.89 -3.62 8.26
C VAL A 27 0.04 -4.68 7.67
N GLY A 28 -0.07 -4.91 6.36
CA GLY A 28 0.81 -5.82 5.63
C GLY A 28 0.77 -5.54 4.13
N SER A 29 1.74 -6.07 3.40
CA SER A 29 1.83 -5.94 1.95
C SER A 29 2.27 -7.23 1.29
N TRP A 30 2.14 -7.30 -0.03
CA TRP A 30 2.74 -8.33 -0.83
C TRP A 30 3.00 -7.85 -2.25
N VAL A 31 3.97 -8.47 -2.92
CA VAL A 31 4.28 -8.19 -4.31
C VAL A 31 3.30 -8.93 -5.21
N GLN A 32 2.63 -8.17 -6.07
CA GLN A 32 1.68 -8.68 -7.04
C GLN A 32 2.31 -8.87 -8.43
N ARG A 33 3.29 -8.03 -8.78
CA ARG A 33 3.95 -8.05 -10.09
C ARG A 33 5.41 -7.63 -10.01
N ILE A 34 6.27 -8.31 -10.77
CA ILE A 34 7.61 -7.84 -11.13
C ILE A 34 7.81 -8.11 -12.63
N GLY A 35 8.11 -7.04 -13.39
CA GLY A 35 8.12 -7.13 -14.85
C GLY A 35 6.80 -7.69 -15.40
N ASP A 36 6.90 -8.73 -16.23
CA ASP A 36 5.76 -9.40 -16.86
C ASP A 36 5.15 -10.53 -16.01
N VAL A 37 5.76 -10.88 -14.88
CA VAL A 37 5.26 -11.92 -13.98
C VAL A 37 4.32 -11.30 -12.97
N ALA A 38 3.08 -11.80 -12.90
CA ALA A 38 2.07 -11.31 -12.00
C ALA A 38 1.25 -12.46 -11.39
N ILE A 39 0.64 -12.18 -10.24
CA ILE A 39 -0.41 -13.00 -9.62
C ILE A 39 -1.73 -12.26 -9.64
N ASP A 40 -2.82 -13.02 -9.64
CA ASP A 40 -4.15 -12.47 -9.42
C ASP A 40 -4.30 -11.99 -7.98
N TRP A 41 -5.23 -11.07 -7.78
CA TRP A 41 -5.53 -10.51 -6.47
C TRP A 41 -6.12 -11.58 -5.53
N GLN A 42 -5.71 -11.53 -4.26
CA GLN A 42 -6.17 -12.42 -3.20
C GLN A 42 -6.70 -11.58 -2.02
N GLU A 43 -7.93 -11.85 -1.57
CA GLU A 43 -8.56 -11.17 -0.42
C GLU A 43 -7.82 -11.42 0.89
N ALA A 44 -7.27 -12.62 1.03
CA ALA A 44 -6.53 -13.05 2.21
C ALA A 44 -5.18 -13.59 1.77
N VAL A 45 -4.12 -13.00 2.31
CA VAL A 45 -2.74 -13.39 2.04
C VAL A 45 -2.08 -13.85 3.33
N ASP A 46 -1.48 -15.04 3.28
CA ASP A 46 -0.65 -15.53 4.36
C ASP A 46 0.65 -14.71 4.44
N GLN A 47 0.76 -13.91 5.49
CA GLN A 47 1.93 -13.06 5.72
C GLN A 47 3.20 -13.88 5.97
N ALA A 48 3.09 -15.10 6.51
CA ALA A 48 4.26 -15.96 6.67
C ALA A 48 4.83 -16.39 5.30
N ALA A 49 3.96 -16.69 4.34
CA ALA A 49 4.37 -16.99 2.97
C ALA A 49 5.02 -15.78 2.27
N VAL A 50 4.50 -14.57 2.51
CA VAL A 50 5.10 -13.32 2.01
C VAL A 50 6.51 -13.14 2.57
N GLU A 51 6.70 -13.23 3.88
CA GLU A 51 8.01 -13.03 4.52
C GLU A 51 9.02 -14.12 4.15
N ALA A 52 8.57 -15.34 3.85
CA ALA A 52 9.44 -16.42 3.37
C ALA A 52 9.88 -16.25 1.91
N SER A 53 9.15 -15.46 1.11
CA SER A 53 9.46 -15.25 -0.31
C SER A 53 10.63 -14.25 -0.48
N PRO A 54 11.63 -14.57 -1.33
CA PRO A 54 12.73 -13.64 -1.63
C PRO A 54 12.26 -12.35 -2.31
N VAL A 55 11.08 -12.36 -2.92
CA VAL A 55 10.47 -11.20 -3.59
C VAL A 55 9.16 -10.76 -2.94
N ARG A 56 8.85 -11.24 -1.74
CA ARG A 56 7.61 -10.95 -1.01
C ARG A 56 6.34 -11.28 -1.81
N CYS A 57 6.38 -12.29 -2.67
CA CYS A 57 5.22 -12.79 -3.40
C CYS A 57 4.67 -14.04 -2.70
N PRO A 58 3.37 -14.11 -2.35
CA PRO A 58 2.81 -15.21 -1.57
C PRO A 58 2.62 -16.50 -2.38
N ASP A 59 2.67 -16.43 -3.72
CA ASP A 59 2.64 -17.60 -4.60
C ASP A 59 4.09 -18.07 -4.85
N PRO A 60 4.47 -19.29 -4.40
CA PRO A 60 5.83 -19.80 -4.57
C PRO A 60 6.26 -19.93 -6.05
N LEU A 61 5.36 -20.35 -6.94
CA LEU A 61 5.67 -20.54 -8.35
C LEU A 61 5.85 -19.19 -9.06
N ALA A 62 5.01 -18.21 -8.73
CA ALA A 62 5.18 -16.86 -9.24
C ALA A 62 6.45 -16.21 -8.66
N SER A 63 6.75 -16.44 -7.38
CA SER A 63 7.98 -15.98 -6.71
C SER A 63 9.23 -16.47 -7.44
N GLU A 64 9.32 -17.76 -7.78
CA GLU A 64 10.44 -18.32 -8.55
C GLU A 64 10.57 -17.66 -9.94
N ARG A 65 9.44 -17.46 -10.63
CA ARG A 65 9.42 -16.79 -11.94
C ARG A 65 9.81 -15.31 -11.86
N MET A 66 9.41 -14.60 -10.80
CA MET A 66 9.80 -13.22 -10.56
C MET A 66 11.30 -13.11 -10.27
N VAL A 67 11.87 -14.02 -9.49
CA VAL A 67 13.33 -14.09 -9.26
C VAL A 67 14.07 -14.32 -10.59
N ALA A 68 13.63 -15.30 -11.39
CA ALA A 68 14.23 -15.56 -12.70
C ALA A 68 14.14 -14.33 -13.64
N ALA A 69 13.04 -13.57 -13.59
CA ALA A 69 12.90 -12.33 -14.36
C ALA A 69 13.89 -11.25 -13.92
N ILE A 70 14.12 -11.10 -12.61
CA ILE A 70 15.13 -10.18 -12.04
C ILE A 70 16.53 -10.58 -12.49
N ASP A 71 16.87 -11.86 -12.40
CA ASP A 71 18.19 -12.37 -12.82
C ASP A 71 18.41 -12.15 -14.32
N ALA A 72 17.41 -12.44 -15.15
CA ALA A 72 17.50 -12.20 -16.59
C ALA A 72 17.64 -10.69 -16.92
N ALA A 73 16.98 -9.80 -16.16
CA ALA A 73 17.15 -8.35 -16.34
C ALA A 73 18.58 -7.92 -15.96
N ARG A 74 19.13 -8.48 -14.88
CA ARG A 74 20.51 -8.25 -14.45
C ARG A 74 21.52 -8.63 -15.53
N GLU A 75 21.36 -9.81 -16.12
CA GLU A 75 22.25 -10.31 -17.18
C GLU A 75 22.26 -9.39 -18.41
N ARG A 76 21.12 -8.75 -18.72
CA ARG A 76 21.00 -7.77 -19.81
C ARG A 76 21.43 -6.35 -19.41
N GLY A 77 21.83 -6.15 -18.16
CA GLY A 77 22.19 -4.85 -17.62
C GLY A 77 21.01 -3.88 -17.47
N ASP A 78 19.79 -4.42 -17.32
CA ASP A 78 18.54 -3.69 -17.22
C ASP A 78 17.95 -3.77 -15.80
N THR A 79 16.81 -3.11 -15.56
CA THR A 79 16.12 -3.04 -14.26
C THR A 79 14.62 -3.27 -14.41
N LEU A 80 13.97 -3.75 -13.35
CA LEU A 80 12.54 -4.05 -13.36
C LEU A 80 11.77 -3.22 -12.33
N GLY A 81 10.59 -2.79 -12.75
CA GLY A 81 9.53 -2.27 -11.90
C GLY A 81 8.50 -3.34 -11.57
N GLY A 82 7.34 -2.92 -11.08
CA GLY A 82 6.27 -3.84 -10.71
C GLY A 82 5.23 -3.19 -9.82
N SER A 83 4.40 -4.02 -9.17
CA SER A 83 3.40 -3.56 -8.24
C SER A 83 3.35 -4.39 -6.96
N ALA A 84 3.00 -3.73 -5.87
CA ALA A 84 2.72 -4.35 -4.59
C ALA A 84 1.36 -3.90 -4.07
N VAL A 85 0.63 -4.79 -3.42
CA VAL A 85 -0.59 -4.46 -2.70
C VAL A 85 -0.22 -4.19 -1.24
N VAL A 86 -0.79 -3.15 -0.66
CA VAL A 86 -0.70 -2.85 0.77
C VAL A 86 -2.10 -2.82 1.37
N SER A 87 -2.26 -3.38 2.57
CA SER A 87 -3.56 -3.51 3.23
C SER A 87 -3.48 -3.24 4.73
N ALA A 88 -4.58 -2.75 5.30
CA ALA A 88 -4.80 -2.59 6.72
C ALA A 88 -6.13 -3.24 7.13
N THR A 89 -6.08 -4.22 8.04
CA THR A 89 -7.24 -4.95 8.56
C THR A 89 -7.58 -4.52 9.98
N GLY A 90 -8.83 -4.69 10.41
CA GLY A 90 -9.29 -4.29 11.76
C GLY A 90 -9.53 -2.78 11.92
N VAL A 91 -9.42 -2.04 10.82
CA VAL A 91 -9.70 -0.60 10.76
C VAL A 91 -11.16 -0.35 11.08
N VAL A 92 -11.44 0.59 11.98
CA VAL A 92 -12.83 0.92 12.33
C VAL A 92 -13.45 1.79 11.22
N ALA A 93 -14.74 1.63 10.95
CA ALA A 93 -15.47 2.54 10.08
C ALA A 93 -15.40 3.99 10.60
N GLY A 94 -15.45 4.97 9.71
CA GLY A 94 -15.55 6.39 10.07
C GLY A 94 -14.22 7.13 10.22
N LEU A 95 -13.06 6.56 9.86
CA LEU A 95 -11.79 7.31 9.76
C LEU A 95 -11.77 8.15 8.48
N GLY A 96 -11.17 9.34 8.54
CA GLY A 96 -11.24 10.33 7.45
C GLY A 96 -12.54 11.15 7.47
N SER A 97 -12.71 12.02 6.48
CA SER A 97 -13.90 12.84 6.35
C SER A 97 -14.24 13.14 4.90
N TYR A 98 -15.52 13.11 4.56
CA TYR A 98 -16.04 13.61 3.28
C TYR A 98 -16.33 15.12 3.31
N ALA A 99 -16.14 15.80 4.44
CA ALA A 99 -16.51 17.20 4.62
C ALA A 99 -15.63 18.17 3.82
N GLN A 100 -14.36 17.83 3.59
CA GLN A 100 -13.43 18.59 2.79
C GLN A 100 -12.53 17.66 1.98
N TRP A 101 -12.09 18.10 0.82
CA TRP A 101 -11.36 17.28 -0.14
C TRP A 101 -10.01 16.76 0.40
N ASP A 102 -9.34 17.56 1.23
CA ASP A 102 -8.04 17.29 1.85
C ASP A 102 -8.13 16.42 3.11
N ARG A 103 -9.35 16.16 3.60
CA ARG A 103 -9.62 15.27 4.74
C ARG A 103 -10.10 13.88 4.32
N LYS A 104 -10.26 13.66 3.02
CA LYS A 104 -10.62 12.37 2.46
C LYS A 104 -9.43 11.41 2.57
N LEU A 105 -9.66 10.25 3.19
CA LEU A 105 -8.59 9.33 3.56
C LEU A 105 -7.96 8.64 2.34
N ASP A 106 -8.73 8.39 1.28
CA ASP A 106 -8.23 7.91 -0.02
C ASP A 106 -7.20 8.88 -0.62
N GLY A 107 -7.46 10.19 -0.58
CA GLY A 107 -6.51 11.22 -1.02
C GLY A 107 -5.23 11.26 -0.19
N LEU A 108 -5.34 11.17 1.13
CA LEU A 108 -4.19 11.13 2.05
C LEU A 108 -3.35 9.85 1.86
N ILE A 109 -4.00 8.69 1.68
CA ILE A 109 -3.34 7.42 1.38
C ILE A 109 -2.64 7.51 0.02
N ALA A 110 -3.31 8.00 -1.01
CA ALA A 110 -2.73 8.16 -2.34
C ALA A 110 -1.52 9.08 -2.31
N GLN A 111 -1.59 10.22 -1.62
CA GLN A 111 -0.45 11.13 -1.44
C GLN A 111 0.73 10.42 -0.75
N ALA A 112 0.48 9.75 0.37
CA ALA A 112 1.50 9.06 1.14
C ALA A 112 2.20 7.97 0.31
N LEU A 113 1.43 7.15 -0.40
CA LEU A 113 1.96 6.06 -1.24
C LEU A 113 2.67 6.59 -2.50
N CYS A 114 2.10 7.58 -3.19
CA CYS A 114 2.75 8.23 -4.35
C CYS A 114 4.04 8.95 -3.99
N SER A 115 4.21 9.38 -2.74
CA SER A 115 5.43 10.04 -2.28
C SER A 115 6.64 9.10 -2.13
N ILE A 116 6.42 7.78 -2.23
CA ILE A 116 7.49 6.78 -2.14
C ILE A 116 8.37 6.87 -3.40
N PRO A 117 9.71 6.90 -3.27
CA PRO A 117 10.60 6.90 -4.43
C PRO A 117 10.27 5.78 -5.42
N SER A 118 10.34 6.09 -6.71
CA SER A 118 10.00 5.21 -7.84
C SER A 118 8.51 4.88 -8.00
N VAL A 119 7.61 5.31 -7.12
CA VAL A 119 6.17 5.15 -7.35
C VAL A 119 5.70 6.11 -8.45
N LYS A 120 4.86 5.60 -9.35
CA LYS A 120 4.27 6.34 -10.46
C LYS A 120 2.76 6.18 -10.60
N GLY A 121 2.16 5.28 -9.83
CA GLY A 121 0.71 5.11 -9.76
C GLY A 121 0.31 4.48 -8.44
N VAL A 122 -0.89 4.83 -7.98
CA VAL A 122 -1.56 4.22 -6.84
C VAL A 122 -3.00 3.97 -7.22
N GLU A 123 -3.47 2.75 -6.99
CA GLU A 123 -4.86 2.36 -7.17
C GLU A 123 -5.46 2.12 -5.78
N ILE A 124 -6.50 2.88 -5.42
CA ILE A 124 -7.27 2.63 -4.19
C ILE A 124 -8.33 1.57 -4.51
N GLY A 125 -8.32 0.48 -3.75
CA GLY A 125 -9.14 -0.68 -4.11
C GLY A 125 -8.87 -1.16 -5.54
N ALA A 126 -9.91 -1.70 -6.18
CA ALA A 126 -9.88 -2.19 -7.54
C ALA A 126 -10.09 -1.05 -8.56
N ALA A 127 -9.33 0.04 -8.46
CA ALA A 127 -9.56 1.26 -9.23
C ALA A 127 -9.55 1.04 -10.75
N ALA A 128 -8.59 0.26 -11.29
CA ALA A 128 -8.54 -0.05 -12.71
C ALA A 128 -9.79 -0.83 -13.18
N LEU A 129 -10.22 -1.83 -12.41
CA LEU A 129 -11.46 -2.57 -12.68
C LEU A 129 -12.67 -1.64 -12.62
N ALA A 130 -12.72 -0.74 -11.64
CA ALA A 130 -13.81 0.19 -11.43
C ALA A 130 -13.98 1.16 -12.62
N ALA A 131 -12.86 1.67 -13.15
CA ALA A 131 -12.86 2.64 -14.25
C ALA A 131 -13.39 2.06 -15.58
N GLN A 132 -13.28 0.75 -15.79
CA GLN A 132 -13.69 0.08 -17.04
C GLN A 132 -15.05 -0.64 -16.94
N SER A 133 -15.71 -0.62 -15.79
CA SER A 133 -16.88 -1.46 -15.51
C SER A 133 -18.11 -0.62 -15.13
N PRO A 134 -19.34 -1.13 -15.38
CA PRO A 134 -20.55 -0.47 -14.92
C PRO A 134 -20.69 -0.50 -13.40
N GLY A 135 -21.41 0.47 -12.84
CA GLY A 135 -21.64 0.60 -11.39
C GLY A 135 -22.14 -0.69 -10.71
N SER A 136 -23.01 -1.45 -11.38
CA SER A 136 -23.56 -2.72 -10.88
C SER A 136 -22.52 -3.83 -10.67
N ALA A 137 -21.35 -3.72 -11.28
CA ALA A 137 -20.27 -4.71 -11.19
C ALA A 137 -19.17 -4.31 -10.20
N VAL A 138 -19.15 -3.05 -9.72
CA VAL A 138 -18.01 -2.48 -8.98
C VAL A 138 -18.35 -2.07 -7.57
N HIS A 139 -19.59 -1.61 -7.31
CA HIS A 139 -19.96 -1.16 -5.98
C HIS A 139 -20.13 -2.34 -5.03
N ASP A 140 -19.68 -2.15 -3.81
CA ASP A 140 -19.77 -3.16 -2.77
C ASP A 140 -21.15 -3.11 -2.12
N SER A 141 -21.92 -4.19 -2.27
CA SER A 141 -23.28 -4.24 -1.71
C SER A 141 -23.22 -4.47 -0.19
N PRO A 142 -23.91 -3.63 0.61
CA PRO A 142 -23.95 -3.82 2.05
C PRO A 142 -24.79 -5.05 2.42
N ARG A 143 -24.35 -5.76 3.44
CA ARG A 143 -25.03 -6.90 4.08
C ARG A 143 -24.99 -6.72 5.59
N TYR A 144 -26.11 -7.02 6.24
CA TYR A 144 -26.12 -7.15 7.70
C TYR A 144 -25.77 -8.59 8.11
N VAL A 145 -24.79 -8.73 8.99
CA VAL A 145 -24.36 -10.01 9.58
C VAL A 145 -24.67 -9.97 11.08
N ALA A 146 -25.54 -10.88 11.54
CA ALA A 146 -25.96 -10.92 12.94
C ALA A 146 -24.75 -11.10 13.87
N GLY A 147 -24.63 -10.23 14.88
CA GLY A 147 -23.49 -10.22 15.81
C GLY A 147 -22.27 -9.42 15.34
N GLU A 148 -22.09 -9.23 14.03
CA GLU A 148 -20.96 -8.51 13.44
C GLU A 148 -21.32 -7.09 12.97
N GLY A 149 -22.57 -6.85 12.56
CA GLY A 149 -23.07 -5.56 12.08
C GLY A 149 -23.10 -5.47 10.55
N PHE A 150 -23.04 -4.24 10.01
CA PHE A 150 -22.93 -4.02 8.58
C PHE A 150 -21.56 -4.42 8.07
N ARG A 151 -21.56 -5.11 6.93
CA ARG A 151 -20.39 -5.54 6.15
C ARG A 151 -20.71 -5.37 4.68
N HIS A 152 -19.73 -5.61 3.82
CA HIS A 152 -19.94 -5.67 2.39
C HIS A 152 -19.79 -7.11 1.87
N LEU A 153 -20.45 -7.41 0.75
CA LEU A 153 -20.31 -8.70 0.07
C LEU A 153 -18.97 -8.85 -0.67
N THR A 154 -18.37 -7.73 -1.04
CA THR A 154 -17.07 -7.61 -1.72
C THR A 154 -16.35 -6.40 -1.15
N ASN A 155 -15.06 -6.24 -1.47
CA ASN A 155 -14.27 -5.09 -1.05
C ASN A 155 -13.50 -4.48 -2.23
N ARG A 156 -14.22 -4.13 -3.30
CA ARG A 156 -13.64 -3.51 -4.50
C ARG A 156 -13.31 -2.04 -4.28
N GLN A 157 -13.99 -1.34 -3.38
CA GLN A 157 -13.72 0.05 -3.05
C GLN A 157 -12.49 0.23 -2.14
N GLY A 158 -11.91 -0.86 -1.63
CA GLY A 158 -10.70 -0.78 -0.82
C GLY A 158 -10.94 -0.28 0.59
N GLY A 159 -12.07 -0.63 1.19
CA GLY A 159 -12.46 -0.28 2.56
C GLY A 159 -12.78 1.21 2.76
N LEU A 160 -13.01 1.94 1.67
CA LEU A 160 -13.19 3.39 1.64
C LEU A 160 -14.42 3.75 0.82
N THR A 161 -15.36 4.47 1.41
CA THR A 161 -16.53 5.03 0.72
C THR A 161 -16.60 6.53 0.99
N GLY A 162 -16.59 7.34 -0.07
CA GLY A 162 -16.65 8.81 0.05
C GLY A 162 -15.42 9.47 0.71
N GLY A 163 -14.30 8.76 0.83
CA GLY A 163 -13.10 9.21 1.54
C GLY A 163 -13.11 8.88 3.03
N VAL A 164 -13.98 7.97 3.47
CA VAL A 164 -14.10 7.51 4.86
C VAL A 164 -14.03 5.99 4.91
N THR A 165 -13.40 5.43 5.95
CA THR A 165 -13.37 3.97 6.12
C THR A 165 -14.76 3.39 6.36
N ASP A 166 -15.06 2.26 5.76
CA ASP A 166 -16.37 1.60 5.88
C ASP A 166 -16.36 0.39 6.84
N GLY A 167 -15.18 -0.01 7.31
CA GLY A 167 -14.97 -1.12 8.24
C GLY A 167 -14.45 -2.40 7.58
N GLU A 168 -14.41 -2.46 6.25
CA GLU A 168 -13.69 -3.49 5.51
C GLU A 168 -12.18 -3.19 5.50
N PRO A 169 -11.33 -4.16 5.10
CA PRO A 169 -9.90 -3.91 4.96
C PRO A 169 -9.61 -2.73 4.02
N VAL A 170 -8.80 -1.78 4.48
CA VAL A 170 -8.32 -0.69 3.63
C VAL A 170 -7.18 -1.22 2.78
N TRP A 171 -7.26 -1.13 1.46
CA TRP A 171 -6.19 -1.63 0.60
C TRP A 171 -5.96 -0.79 -0.66
N ALA A 172 -4.73 -0.83 -1.15
CA ALA A 172 -4.30 -0.12 -2.35
C ALA A 172 -3.19 -0.89 -3.08
N THR A 173 -3.10 -0.71 -4.39
CA THR A 173 -1.97 -1.18 -5.22
C THR A 173 -1.02 -0.02 -5.49
N VAL A 174 0.28 -0.25 -5.33
CA VAL A 174 1.35 0.73 -5.55
C VAL A 174 2.19 0.29 -6.74
N HIS A 175 2.33 1.15 -7.74
CA HIS A 175 3.03 0.86 -9.00
C HIS A 175 4.39 1.56 -9.03
N PHE A 176 5.44 0.76 -9.02
CA PHE A 176 6.83 1.20 -9.06
C PHE A 176 7.36 1.12 -10.49
N LYS A 177 7.90 2.23 -10.99
CA LYS A 177 8.70 2.19 -12.21
C LYS A 177 10.04 1.46 -11.93
N PRO A 178 10.71 0.91 -12.96
CA PRO A 178 12.10 0.50 -12.85
C PRO A 178 13.00 1.64 -12.34
N ILE A 179 14.09 1.31 -11.65
CA ILE A 179 15.04 2.33 -11.22
C ILE A 179 15.76 2.93 -12.43
N SER A 180 16.19 4.19 -12.32
CA SER A 180 16.64 4.94 -13.50
C SER A 180 18.08 4.67 -13.92
N THR A 181 18.91 4.08 -13.06
CA THR A 181 20.31 3.79 -13.36
C THR A 181 20.45 2.33 -13.77
N LEU A 182 20.77 2.11 -15.05
CA LEU A 182 20.98 0.79 -15.63
C LEU A 182 22.49 0.49 -15.69
N LEU A 183 22.85 -0.79 -15.61
CA LEU A 183 24.22 -1.24 -15.87
C LEU A 183 24.61 -0.98 -17.33
N SER A 184 23.64 -1.10 -18.24
CA SER A 184 23.72 -0.62 -19.61
C SER A 184 23.20 0.82 -19.65
N PRO A 185 24.07 1.85 -19.56
CA PRO A 185 23.64 3.21 -19.29
C PRO A 185 22.81 3.79 -20.45
N LEU A 186 21.81 4.60 -20.09
CA LEU A 186 21.03 5.35 -21.07
C LEU A 186 21.81 6.59 -21.53
N ARG A 187 21.49 7.08 -22.73
CA ARG A 187 21.99 8.38 -23.19
C ARG A 187 21.50 9.51 -22.30
N SER A 188 22.38 10.46 -22.04
CA SER A 188 22.17 11.64 -21.23
C SER A 188 22.97 12.81 -21.82
N VAL A 189 23.00 13.93 -21.11
CA VAL A 189 23.70 15.15 -21.54
C VAL A 189 24.46 15.71 -20.34
N ASP A 190 25.72 16.09 -20.55
CA ASP A 190 26.49 16.81 -19.55
C ASP A 190 25.91 18.22 -19.39
N ALA A 191 25.45 18.55 -18.18
CA ALA A 191 24.76 19.82 -17.92
C ALA A 191 25.64 21.07 -18.04
N ARG A 192 26.98 20.93 -18.09
CA ARG A 192 27.93 22.04 -18.24
C ARG A 192 28.33 22.24 -19.71
N SER A 193 28.66 21.15 -20.42
CA SER A 193 29.13 21.23 -21.81
C SER A 193 28.01 21.14 -22.85
N GLY A 194 26.87 20.52 -22.50
CA GLY A 194 25.79 20.21 -23.44
C GLY A 194 26.07 19.02 -24.35
N GLU A 195 27.17 18.29 -24.14
CA GLU A 195 27.55 17.13 -24.94
C GLU A 195 26.78 15.88 -24.54
N GLU A 196 26.53 14.98 -25.50
CA GLU A 196 25.95 13.67 -25.21
C GLU A 196 26.93 12.82 -24.40
N VAL A 197 26.46 12.30 -23.27
CA VAL A 197 27.21 11.40 -22.39
C VAL A 197 26.34 10.22 -21.99
N ASN A 198 26.95 9.14 -21.50
CA ASN A 198 26.19 8.07 -20.87
C ASN A 198 25.81 8.47 -19.43
N ALA A 199 24.57 8.14 -19.04
CA ALA A 199 24.08 8.39 -17.69
C ALA A 199 24.98 7.71 -16.65
N HIS A 200 25.27 8.43 -15.57
CA HIS A 200 26.09 7.90 -14.49
C HIS A 200 25.35 6.78 -13.73
N TYR A 201 26.10 5.74 -13.39
CA TYR A 201 25.60 4.59 -12.65
C TYR A 201 25.77 4.80 -11.14
N GLU A 202 24.65 4.88 -10.41
CA GLU A 202 24.64 5.19 -8.98
C GLU A 202 24.38 3.97 -8.09
N ARG A 203 23.60 2.99 -8.55
CA ARG A 203 23.06 1.89 -7.70
C ARG A 203 23.00 0.56 -8.43
N SER A 204 23.18 -0.50 -7.66
CA SER A 204 23.21 -1.89 -8.15
C SER A 204 21.94 -2.70 -8.01
N ASP A 205 20.89 -2.14 -7.44
CA ASP A 205 19.61 -2.84 -7.34
C ASP A 205 19.04 -3.09 -8.74
N ILE A 206 18.42 -4.26 -8.96
CA ILE A 206 17.75 -4.56 -10.23
C ILE A 206 16.25 -4.35 -10.12
N CYS A 207 15.67 -4.66 -8.96
CA CYS A 207 14.26 -4.45 -8.66
C CYS A 207 14.09 -3.98 -7.21
N VAL A 208 13.32 -2.92 -7.01
CA VAL A 208 13.07 -2.33 -5.68
C VAL A 208 11.67 -2.61 -5.14
N VAL A 209 10.85 -3.36 -5.89
CA VAL A 209 9.42 -3.57 -5.56
C VAL A 209 9.24 -4.25 -4.20
N PRO A 210 9.98 -5.31 -3.81
CA PRO A 210 9.80 -5.94 -2.49
C PRO A 210 10.11 -5.00 -1.33
N ALA A 211 11.21 -4.24 -1.41
CA ALA A 211 11.54 -3.24 -0.39
C ALA A 211 10.53 -2.08 -0.38
N GLY A 212 10.07 -1.66 -1.57
CA GLY A 212 9.04 -0.64 -1.73
C GLY A 212 7.70 -1.04 -1.09
N ALA A 213 7.35 -2.33 -1.09
CA ALA A 213 6.17 -2.85 -0.42
C ALA A 213 6.22 -2.61 1.10
N VAL A 214 7.37 -2.84 1.74
CA VAL A 214 7.58 -2.55 3.19
C VAL A 214 7.49 -1.04 3.47
N VAL A 215 8.00 -0.20 2.57
CA VAL A 215 7.83 1.26 2.70
C VAL A 215 6.34 1.63 2.56
N ALA A 216 5.59 0.98 1.69
CA ALA A 216 4.15 1.19 1.54
C ALA A 216 3.38 0.82 2.83
N GLU A 217 3.76 -0.27 3.51
CA GLU A 217 3.20 -0.61 4.83
C GLU A 217 3.42 0.52 5.84
N ALA A 218 4.65 1.05 5.92
CA ALA A 218 4.97 2.16 6.81
C ALA A 218 4.14 3.41 6.50
N MET A 219 3.99 3.76 5.22
CA MET A 219 3.22 4.94 4.79
C MET A 219 1.71 4.76 5.04
N LEU A 220 1.14 3.59 4.73
CA LEU A 220 -0.27 3.30 5.03
C LEU A 220 -0.51 3.31 6.55
N GLY A 221 0.35 2.62 7.31
CA GLY A 221 0.29 2.58 8.77
C GLY A 221 0.36 3.98 9.39
N TRP A 222 1.22 4.85 8.87
CA TRP A 222 1.30 6.25 9.31
C TRP A 222 -0.03 7.00 9.10
N VAL A 223 -0.62 6.92 7.90
CA VAL A 223 -1.88 7.59 7.58
C VAL A 223 -3.04 7.07 8.43
N ILE A 224 -3.15 5.74 8.59
CA ILE A 224 -4.19 5.14 9.42
C ILE A 224 -4.01 5.52 10.90
N ALA A 225 -2.77 5.50 11.42
CA ALA A 225 -2.48 5.90 12.79
C ALA A 225 -2.84 7.37 13.05
N ALA A 226 -2.51 8.27 12.12
CA ALA A 226 -2.87 9.68 12.21
C ALA A 226 -4.39 9.87 12.22
N ALA A 227 -5.13 9.20 11.32
CA ALA A 227 -6.58 9.28 11.27
C ALA A 227 -7.25 8.68 12.52
N MET A 228 -6.68 7.62 13.10
CA MET A 228 -7.13 7.07 14.38
C MET A 228 -6.88 8.04 15.54
N ALA A 229 -5.72 8.68 15.58
CA ALA A 229 -5.39 9.67 16.60
C ALA A 229 -6.32 10.89 16.52
N GLU A 230 -6.58 11.41 15.32
CA GLU A 230 -7.51 12.52 15.10
C GLU A 230 -8.93 12.17 15.58
N LYS A 231 -9.43 10.99 15.22
CA LYS A 231 -10.80 10.58 15.56
C LYS A 231 -10.99 10.21 17.03
N LEU A 232 -10.02 9.52 17.61
CA LEU A 232 -10.15 8.92 18.94
C LEU A 232 -9.60 9.85 20.04
N GLY A 233 -8.68 10.76 19.71
CA GLY A 233 -7.98 11.61 20.67
C GLY A 233 -7.25 10.82 21.76
N GLY A 234 -6.94 11.50 22.87
CA GLY A 234 -6.33 10.92 24.06
C GLY A 234 -4.80 10.96 24.06
N ASP A 235 -4.23 11.03 25.27
CA ASP A 235 -2.79 11.21 25.48
C ASP A 235 -2.08 9.90 25.88
N SER A 236 -2.84 8.79 25.96
CA SER A 236 -2.31 7.47 26.27
C SER A 236 -3.00 6.36 25.46
N ILE A 237 -2.29 5.27 25.19
CA ILE A 237 -2.84 4.10 24.47
C ILE A 237 -4.07 3.54 25.21
N ALA A 238 -4.05 3.56 26.55
CA ALA A 238 -5.18 3.09 27.36
C ALA A 238 -6.43 3.96 27.16
N GLU A 239 -6.26 5.27 27.05
CA GLU A 239 -7.35 6.20 26.76
C GLU A 239 -7.88 6.05 25.33
N MET A 240 -6.99 6.02 24.33
CA MET A 240 -7.34 5.72 22.94
C MET A 240 -8.14 4.41 22.83
N GLY A 241 -7.72 3.38 23.57
CA GLY A 241 -8.41 2.08 23.63
C GLY A 241 -9.82 2.17 24.23
N ARG A 242 -10.02 2.96 25.29
CA ARG A 242 -11.36 3.23 25.85
C ARG A 242 -12.26 3.96 24.85
N ASN A 243 -11.73 4.98 24.18
CA ASN A 243 -12.46 5.77 23.19
C ASN A 243 -12.86 4.90 21.99
N LEU A 244 -11.94 4.07 21.49
CA LEU A 244 -12.21 3.10 20.43
C LEU A 244 -13.29 2.09 20.84
N ALA A 245 -13.22 1.56 22.06
CA ALA A 245 -14.22 0.62 22.56
C ALA A 245 -15.61 1.26 22.69
N ALA A 246 -15.66 2.52 23.16
CA ALA A 246 -16.91 3.29 23.22
C ALA A 246 -17.48 3.55 21.81
N TYR A 247 -16.62 3.95 20.87
CA TYR A 247 -17.00 4.19 19.48
C TYR A 247 -17.51 2.93 18.78
N ARG A 248 -16.83 1.79 18.94
CA ARG A 248 -17.30 0.49 18.41
C ARG A 248 -18.65 0.07 18.99
N ARG A 249 -18.93 0.40 20.26
CA ARG A 249 -20.25 0.13 20.87
C ARG A 249 -21.34 1.02 20.29
N SER A 250 -21.06 2.29 20.01
CA SER A 250 -22.06 3.20 19.43
C SER A 250 -22.39 2.84 17.98
N THR A 251 -21.40 2.49 17.16
CA THR A 251 -21.62 2.09 15.76
C THR A 251 -22.35 0.75 15.65
N ARG A 252 -22.07 -0.20 16.55
CA ARG A 252 -22.86 -1.45 16.66
C ARG A 252 -24.31 -1.24 17.09
N ARG A 253 -24.64 -0.08 17.68
CA ARG A 253 -25.99 0.29 18.17
C ARG A 253 -26.80 1.08 17.16
N LEU A 254 -26.27 1.46 16.00
CA LEU A 254 -27.03 2.03 14.87
C LEU A 254 -27.94 0.98 14.20
N ARG A 255 -28.56 0.13 15.05
CA ARG A 255 -29.51 -0.93 14.77
C ARG A 255 -30.91 -0.36 14.78
#